data_AF-U3AHZ6-F1
#
_entry.id   AF-U3AHZ6-F1
#
_cell.length_a   1.000
_cell.length_b   1.000
_cell.length_c   1.000
_cell.angle_alpha   90.00
_cell.angle_beta   90.00
_cell.angle_gamma   90.00
#
_symmetry.space_group_name_H-M   'P 1'
#
loop_
_entity.id
_entity.type
_entity.pdbx_description
1 polymer ?
#
loop_
_entity_poly.entity_id
_entity_poly.type
_entity_poly.pdbx_seq_one_letter_code
_entity_poly.pdbx_strand_id
1 'polypeptide(L)'
;MSNPTEKNFNLGGSIEKALSGDFELKPVSVITEAWQLTMRNFLAFSPAVILLIAIQAIVFIIALKLQIGDVSLVLKMFQSPESLDPSIFQSIFVANFSFEVVAAPIYAGVALMAMSHAAGLSTQTRHITKGLAFMMPVILVTMINLLLQAVAGALVPFISIYLSLAFSNAVLLVCEKRLSPIQAMWTSLRAVNKRIFSIAVIYLVTMLAFFAGMMMYGLGLVVAVPFFFHAKGIIYRNMFGIRLQVVANTADTQAESTEHERDDSDNTPPTPGPSGGSSTFDA
;
A
#
# COMPACT_ATOMS: atom_id res chain seq x y z
N MET A 1 26.72 24.59 -17.09
CA MET A 1 25.96 23.35 -16.80
C MET A 1 25.86 23.21 -15.29
N SER A 2 24.82 23.78 -14.68
CA SER A 2 24.54 23.64 -13.25
C SER A 2 23.74 22.35 -13.05
N ASN A 3 24.32 21.37 -12.37
CA ASN A 3 23.58 20.18 -11.95
C ASN A 3 22.45 20.63 -11.01
N PRO A 4 21.19 20.21 -11.23
CA PRO A 4 20.12 20.47 -10.28
C PRO A 4 20.52 19.86 -8.93
N THR A 5 20.48 20.68 -7.89
CA THR A 5 20.88 20.27 -6.54
C THR A 5 19.76 19.41 -5.97
N GLU A 6 19.84 18.10 -6.17
CA GLU A 6 18.87 17.15 -5.62
C GLU A 6 18.98 17.12 -4.08
N LYS A 7 17.97 17.70 -3.40
CA LYS A 7 17.89 17.63 -1.94
C LYS A 7 16.87 16.57 -1.53
N ASN A 8 17.37 15.44 -1.06
CA ASN A 8 16.54 14.37 -0.51
C ASN A 8 16.10 14.73 0.91
N PHE A 9 14.79 14.76 1.16
CA PHE A 9 14.22 14.94 2.49
C PHE A 9 13.50 13.66 2.92
N ASN A 10 13.58 13.31 4.20
CA ASN A 10 12.88 12.15 4.74
C ASN A 10 11.74 12.64 5.64
N LEU A 11 10.50 12.43 5.21
CA LEU A 11 9.32 12.84 5.95
C LEU A 11 8.95 11.76 6.98
N GLY A 12 9.02 12.11 8.27
CA GLY A 12 8.64 11.23 9.37
C GLY A 12 9.83 10.52 10.03
N GLY A 13 9.78 9.19 10.09
CA GLY A 13 10.78 8.34 10.73
C GLY A 13 12.04 8.09 9.89
N SER A 14 12.82 7.08 10.27
CA SER A 14 13.95 6.54 9.49
C SER A 14 14.15 5.07 9.84
N ILE A 15 14.93 4.32 9.07
CA ILE A 15 15.23 2.91 9.41
C ILE A 15 15.90 2.84 10.79
N GLU A 16 16.81 3.77 11.08
CA GLU A 16 17.55 3.84 12.33
C GLU A 16 16.60 4.11 13.51
N LYS A 17 15.67 5.07 13.36
CA LYS A 17 14.65 5.37 14.36
C LYS A 17 13.69 4.20 14.58
N ALA A 18 13.27 3.54 13.51
CA ALA A 18 12.41 2.37 13.57
C ALA A 18 13.07 1.21 14.34
N LEU A 19 14.37 1.00 14.12
CA LEU A 19 15.14 -0.08 14.77
C LEU A 19 15.52 0.26 16.21
N SER A 20 15.74 1.53 16.55
CA SER A 20 15.96 1.96 17.94
C SER A 20 14.67 1.96 18.76
N GLY A 21 13.51 2.14 18.11
CA GLY A 21 12.22 2.34 18.78
C GLY A 21 11.94 3.80 19.13
N ASP A 22 12.75 4.72 18.60
CA ASP A 22 12.63 6.17 18.76
C ASP A 22 11.55 6.74 17.82
N PHE A 23 10.33 6.25 17.99
CA PHE A 23 9.14 6.76 17.32
C PHE A 23 7.89 6.57 18.20
N GLU A 24 6.97 7.51 18.08
CA GLU A 24 5.65 7.40 18.69
C GLU A 24 4.63 6.91 17.66
N LEU A 25 3.87 5.88 18.03
CA LEU A 25 2.76 5.38 17.23
C LEU A 25 1.50 5.35 18.10
N LYS A 26 0.74 6.45 18.05
CA LYS A 26 -0.53 6.62 18.77
C LYS A 26 -1.67 6.07 17.90
N PRO A 27 -2.34 4.96 18.28
CA PRO A 27 -3.34 4.32 17.43
C PRO A 27 -4.47 5.26 16.99
N VAL A 28 -4.99 6.06 17.91
CA VAL A 28 -6.10 6.99 17.64
C VAL A 28 -5.74 8.04 16.59
N SER A 29 -4.53 8.60 16.65
CA SER A 29 -4.10 9.59 15.66
C SER A 29 -3.93 8.96 14.28
N VAL A 30 -3.35 7.75 14.22
CA VAL A 30 -3.18 7.02 12.96
C VAL A 30 -4.53 6.68 12.34
N ILE A 31 -5.48 6.17 13.12
CA ILE A 31 -6.83 5.83 12.65
C ILE A 31 -7.57 7.08 12.15
N THR A 32 -7.51 8.18 12.90
CA THR A 32 -8.18 9.44 12.53
C THR A 32 -7.59 10.02 11.25
N GLU A 33 -6.26 10.06 11.15
CA GLU A 33 -5.57 10.54 9.96
C GLU A 33 -5.84 9.63 8.75
N ALA A 34 -5.83 8.30 8.94
CA ALA A 34 -6.15 7.35 7.87
C ALA A 34 -7.56 7.58 7.32
N TRP A 35 -8.55 7.78 8.20
CA TRP A 35 -9.92 8.07 7.81
C TRP A 35 -10.03 9.39 7.03
N GLN A 36 -9.36 10.45 7.49
CA GLN A 36 -9.34 11.74 6.80
C GLN A 36 -8.73 11.62 5.40
N LEU A 37 -7.59 10.94 5.26
CA LEU A 37 -6.96 10.71 3.96
C LEU A 37 -7.83 9.84 3.04
N THR A 38 -8.48 8.82 3.58
CA THR A 38 -9.43 7.99 2.83
C THR A 38 -10.56 8.82 2.25
N MET A 39 -11.20 9.68 3.07
CA MET A 39 -12.31 10.51 2.61
C MET A 39 -11.86 11.62 1.65
N ARG A 40 -10.71 12.24 1.91
CA ARG A 40 -10.16 13.30 1.05
C ARG A 40 -9.76 12.78 -0.32
N ASN A 41 -9.15 11.59 -0.39
CA ASN A 41 -8.60 11.03 -1.62
C ASN A 41 -9.49 9.92 -2.22
N PHE A 42 -10.73 9.76 -1.73
CA PHE A 42 -11.60 8.65 -2.09
C PHE A 42 -11.80 8.52 -3.61
N LEU A 43 -12.08 9.63 -4.30
CA LEU A 43 -12.33 9.61 -5.75
C LEU A 43 -11.10 9.28 -6.58
N ALA A 44 -9.91 9.74 -6.16
CA ALA A 44 -8.66 9.46 -6.86
C ALA A 44 -8.14 8.04 -6.58
N PHE A 45 -8.45 7.48 -5.42
CA PHE A 45 -7.92 6.20 -4.95
C PHE A 45 -8.86 5.01 -5.18
N SER A 46 -10.18 5.22 -5.10
CA SER A 46 -11.17 4.16 -5.26
C SER A 46 -11.09 3.41 -6.59
N PRO A 47 -10.78 4.00 -7.75
CA PRO A 47 -10.64 3.22 -8.98
C PRO A 47 -9.47 2.24 -8.93
N ALA A 48 -8.36 2.60 -8.29
CA ALA A 48 -7.21 1.72 -8.09
C ALA A 48 -7.56 0.55 -7.16
N VAL A 49 -8.35 0.83 -6.12
CA VAL A 49 -8.85 -0.20 -5.20
C VAL A 49 -9.88 -1.12 -5.85
N ILE A 50 -10.83 -0.59 -6.62
CA ILE A 50 -11.81 -1.39 -7.35
C ILE A 50 -11.09 -2.30 -8.34
N LEU A 51 -10.09 -1.78 -9.06
CA LEU A 51 -9.25 -2.59 -9.94
C LEU A 51 -8.50 -3.69 -9.17
N LEU A 52 -7.92 -3.37 -8.01
CA LEU A 52 -7.27 -4.36 -7.15
C LEU A 52 -8.25 -5.46 -6.76
N ILE A 53 -9.44 -5.11 -6.23
CA ILE A 53 -10.49 -6.05 -5.82
C ILE A 53 -10.97 -6.90 -7.01
N ALA A 54 -11.15 -6.31 -8.19
CA ALA A 54 -11.57 -7.01 -9.39
C ALA A 54 -10.52 -8.04 -9.85
N ILE A 55 -9.24 -7.64 -9.92
CA ILE A 55 -8.13 -8.55 -10.25
C ILE A 55 -8.07 -9.70 -9.24
N GLN A 56 -8.19 -9.35 -7.97
CA GLN A 56 -8.23 -10.28 -6.84
C GLN A 56 -9.36 -11.31 -6.98
N ALA A 57 -10.59 -10.87 -7.23
CA ALA A 57 -11.72 -11.76 -7.46
C ALA A 57 -11.53 -12.66 -8.69
N ILE A 58 -11.01 -12.12 -9.80
CA ILE A 58 -10.74 -12.88 -11.02
C ILE A 58 -9.70 -13.99 -10.75
N VAL A 59 -8.56 -13.65 -10.15
CA VAL A 59 -7.51 -14.64 -9.84
C VAL A 59 -8.03 -15.71 -8.90
N PHE A 60 -8.79 -15.34 -7.87
CA PHE A 60 -9.37 -16.29 -6.93
C PHE A 60 -10.36 -17.26 -7.61
N ILE A 61 -11.27 -16.75 -8.45
CA ILE A 61 -12.23 -17.57 -9.19
C ILE A 61 -11.52 -18.51 -10.16
N ILE A 62 -10.51 -18.02 -10.88
CA ILE A 62 -9.73 -18.85 -11.81
C ILE A 62 -8.99 -19.95 -11.03
N ALA A 63 -8.33 -19.61 -9.93
CA ALA A 63 -7.61 -20.58 -9.11
C ALA A 63 -8.54 -21.66 -8.53
N LEU A 64 -9.72 -21.27 -8.03
CA LEU A 64 -10.73 -22.22 -7.57
C LEU A 64 -11.26 -23.12 -8.69
N LYS A 65 -11.54 -22.54 -9.87
CA LYS A 65 -12.02 -23.29 -11.03
C LYS A 65 -10.97 -24.32 -11.50
N LEU A 66 -9.70 -23.96 -11.49
CA LEU A 66 -8.61 -24.88 -11.86
C LEU A 66 -8.48 -26.05 -10.87
N GLN A 67 -8.80 -25.82 -9.60
CA GLN A 67 -8.62 -26.81 -8.55
C GLN A 67 -9.82 -27.76 -8.40
N ILE A 68 -11.05 -27.24 -8.43
CA ILE A 68 -12.28 -27.99 -8.12
C ILE A 68 -13.11 -28.27 -9.39
N GLY A 69 -12.82 -27.57 -10.51
CA GLY A 69 -13.59 -27.66 -11.76
C GLY A 69 -14.92 -26.92 -11.68
N ASP A 70 -15.81 -27.37 -10.79
CA ASP A 70 -17.13 -26.79 -10.54
C ASP A 70 -17.14 -25.89 -9.29
N VAL A 71 -17.15 -24.58 -9.51
CA VAL A 71 -17.18 -23.55 -8.46
C VAL A 71 -18.49 -23.60 -7.65
N SER A 72 -19.57 -24.19 -8.19
CA SER A 72 -20.84 -24.34 -7.46
C SER A 72 -20.73 -25.24 -6.24
N LEU A 73 -19.71 -26.11 -6.18
CA LEU A 73 -19.42 -26.95 -5.02
C LEU A 73 -19.10 -26.12 -3.78
N VAL A 74 -18.42 -24.98 -3.96
CA VAL A 74 -18.15 -24.02 -2.87
C VAL A 74 -19.45 -23.38 -2.38
N LEU A 75 -20.40 -23.10 -3.28
CA LEU A 75 -21.70 -22.54 -2.91
C LEU A 75 -22.55 -23.56 -2.12
N LYS A 76 -22.47 -24.84 -2.50
CA LYS A 76 -23.12 -25.95 -1.80
C LYS A 76 -22.58 -26.14 -0.37
N MET A 77 -21.31 -25.81 -0.11
CA MET A 77 -20.73 -25.80 1.24
C MET A 77 -21.50 -24.87 2.19
N PHE A 78 -21.86 -23.67 1.72
CA PHE A 78 -22.61 -22.70 2.53
C PHE A 78 -24.07 -23.12 2.78
N GLN A 79 -24.62 -23.97 1.92
CA GLN A 79 -25.99 -24.47 2.03
C GLN A 79 -26.08 -25.79 2.81
N SER A 80 -25.04 -26.63 2.72
CA SER A 80 -24.97 -27.96 3.33
C SER A 80 -23.61 -28.15 4.01
N PRO A 81 -23.43 -27.65 5.25
CA PRO A 81 -22.15 -27.73 5.98
C PRO A 81 -21.74 -29.14 6.40
N GLU A 82 -22.57 -30.16 6.18
CA GLU A 82 -22.31 -31.55 6.63
C GLU A 82 -21.53 -32.40 5.61
N SER A 83 -21.43 -31.97 4.34
CA SER A 83 -20.75 -32.73 3.26
C SER A 83 -19.33 -32.22 3.00
N LEU A 84 -18.59 -31.83 4.04
CA LEU A 84 -17.28 -31.20 3.92
C LEU A 84 -16.20 -32.20 3.50
N ASP A 85 -16.01 -32.35 2.19
CA ASP A 85 -14.81 -33.00 1.66
C ASP A 85 -13.57 -32.15 2.04
N PRO A 86 -12.60 -32.72 2.78
CA PRO A 86 -11.34 -32.04 3.10
C PRO A 86 -10.59 -31.46 1.89
N SER A 87 -10.80 -32.02 0.69
CA SER A 87 -10.22 -31.53 -0.56
C SER A 87 -10.61 -30.09 -0.88
N ILE A 88 -11.80 -29.65 -0.45
CA ILE A 88 -12.31 -28.29 -0.71
C ILE A 88 -11.55 -27.27 0.13
N PHE A 89 -11.24 -27.59 1.40
CA PHE A 89 -10.45 -26.72 2.26
C PHE A 89 -9.03 -26.53 1.70
N GLN A 90 -8.39 -27.61 1.24
CA GLN A 90 -7.11 -27.52 0.57
C GLN A 90 -7.20 -26.65 -0.69
N SER A 91 -8.28 -26.76 -1.44
CA SER A 91 -8.50 -25.99 -2.66
C SER A 91 -8.67 -24.50 -2.39
N ILE A 92 -9.44 -24.14 -1.36
CA ILE A 92 -9.58 -22.75 -0.91
C ILE A 92 -8.24 -22.21 -0.42
N PHE A 93 -7.47 -23.01 0.32
CA PHE A 93 -6.14 -22.62 0.79
C PHE A 93 -5.18 -22.33 -0.39
N VAL A 94 -5.11 -23.22 -1.37
CA VAL A 94 -4.28 -23.04 -2.58
C VAL A 94 -4.75 -21.84 -3.40
N ALA A 95 -6.06 -21.63 -3.51
CA ALA A 95 -6.61 -20.46 -4.20
C ALA A 95 -6.26 -19.15 -3.48
N ASN A 96 -6.32 -19.11 -2.14
CA ASN A 96 -5.91 -17.93 -1.37
C ASN A 96 -4.40 -17.65 -1.53
N PHE A 97 -3.57 -18.68 -1.46
CA PHE A 97 -2.13 -18.54 -1.68
C PHE A 97 -1.83 -17.99 -3.08
N SER A 98 -2.46 -18.55 -4.11
CA SER A 98 -2.29 -18.12 -5.51
C SER A 98 -2.73 -16.66 -5.69
N PHE A 99 -3.87 -16.30 -5.10
CA PHE A 99 -4.39 -14.95 -5.05
C PHE A 99 -3.37 -13.96 -4.47
N GLU A 100 -2.79 -14.26 -3.30
CA GLU A 100 -1.88 -13.32 -2.63
C GLU A 100 -0.60 -13.11 -3.43
N VAL A 101 -0.04 -14.19 -3.99
CA VAL A 101 1.20 -14.13 -4.78
C VAL A 101 1.01 -13.35 -6.08
N VAL A 102 -0.06 -13.64 -6.84
CA VAL A 102 -0.32 -12.99 -8.14
C VAL A 102 -0.70 -11.52 -7.95
N ALA A 103 -1.48 -11.20 -6.90
CA ALA A 103 -1.90 -9.84 -6.62
C ALA A 103 -0.80 -8.98 -5.95
N ALA A 104 0.28 -9.59 -5.44
CA ALA A 104 1.31 -8.90 -4.66
C ALA A 104 1.90 -7.63 -5.33
N PRO A 105 2.23 -7.61 -6.64
CA PRO A 105 2.77 -6.42 -7.29
C PRO A 105 1.75 -5.28 -7.39
N ILE A 106 0.48 -5.62 -7.63
CA ILE A 106 -0.62 -4.63 -7.68
C ILE A 106 -0.90 -4.10 -6.27
N TYR A 107 -0.92 -4.99 -5.27
CA TYR A 107 -1.01 -4.62 -3.86
C TYR A 107 0.10 -3.64 -3.47
N ALA A 108 1.34 -3.90 -3.89
CA ALA A 108 2.48 -3.00 -3.64
C ALA A 108 2.27 -1.64 -4.31
N GLY A 109 1.76 -1.60 -5.54
CA GLY A 109 1.41 -0.37 -6.24
C GLY A 109 0.37 0.48 -5.50
N VAL A 110 -0.72 -0.15 -5.06
CA VAL A 110 -1.77 0.51 -4.25
C VAL A 110 -1.21 0.99 -2.91
N ALA A 111 -0.36 0.20 -2.26
CA ALA A 111 0.28 0.58 -1.00
C ALA A 111 1.24 1.78 -1.16
N LEU A 112 2.00 1.84 -2.26
CA LEU A 112 2.84 2.99 -2.60
C LEU A 112 2.00 4.25 -2.86
N MET A 113 0.88 4.12 -3.57
CA MET A 113 -0.04 5.25 -3.78
C MET A 113 -0.61 5.79 -2.45
N ALA A 114 -1.01 4.90 -1.53
CA ALA A 114 -1.48 5.32 -0.21
C ALA A 114 -0.37 5.95 0.64
N MET A 115 0.86 5.46 0.52
CA MET A 115 2.04 6.08 1.12
C MET A 115 2.28 7.50 0.58
N SER A 116 2.15 7.72 -0.73
CA SER A 116 2.24 9.07 -1.32
C SER A 116 1.18 10.02 -0.73
N HIS A 117 -0.06 9.55 -0.53
CA HIS A 117 -1.10 10.33 0.15
C HIS A 117 -0.72 10.68 1.59
N ALA A 118 -0.11 9.74 2.34
CA ALA A 118 0.39 10.00 3.68
C ALA A 118 1.54 11.02 3.71
N ALA A 119 2.26 11.18 2.60
CA ALA A 119 3.25 12.25 2.40
C ALA A 119 2.66 13.58 1.90
N GLY A 120 1.34 13.67 1.71
CA GLY A 120 0.66 14.87 1.20
C GLY A 120 0.72 15.04 -0.32
N LEU A 121 1.19 14.02 -1.05
CA LEU A 121 1.26 14.03 -2.50
C LEU A 121 -0.04 13.53 -3.13
N SER A 122 -0.45 14.10 -4.25
CA SER A 122 -1.56 13.58 -5.06
C SER A 122 -1.12 12.39 -5.90
N THR A 123 -2.01 11.42 -6.11
CA THR A 123 -1.76 10.28 -7.01
C THR A 123 -2.81 10.17 -8.09
N GLN A 124 -2.44 9.52 -9.20
CA GLN A 124 -3.35 9.13 -10.27
C GLN A 124 -3.45 7.61 -10.31
N THR A 125 -4.57 7.08 -10.82
CA THR A 125 -4.82 5.63 -10.90
C THR A 125 -3.72 4.87 -11.65
N ARG A 126 -3.10 5.51 -12.66
CA ARG A 126 -1.98 4.93 -13.42
C ARG A 126 -0.77 4.58 -12.54
N HIS A 127 -0.61 5.22 -11.39
CA HIS A 127 0.52 4.95 -10.48
C HIS A 127 0.44 3.58 -9.82
N ILE A 128 -0.68 2.85 -9.92
CA ILE A 128 -0.77 1.46 -9.46
C ILE A 128 0.28 0.56 -10.13
N THR A 129 0.73 0.92 -11.35
CA THR A 129 1.73 0.13 -12.06
C THR A 129 3.14 0.30 -11.53
N LYS A 130 3.41 1.30 -10.67
CA LYS A 130 4.74 1.49 -10.04
C LYS A 130 5.14 0.29 -9.19
N GLY A 131 4.17 -0.44 -8.63
CA GLY A 131 4.43 -1.70 -7.93
C GLY A 131 5.00 -2.80 -8.84
N LEU A 132 4.71 -2.79 -10.14
CA LEU A 132 5.25 -3.78 -11.09
C LEU A 132 6.77 -3.66 -11.27
N ALA A 133 7.35 -2.47 -11.09
CA ALA A 133 8.81 -2.30 -11.15
C ALA A 133 9.55 -3.16 -10.12
N PHE A 134 8.88 -3.47 -8.99
CA PHE A 134 9.39 -4.29 -7.91
C PHE A 134 8.71 -5.67 -7.86
N MET A 135 8.09 -6.11 -8.95
CA MET A 135 7.31 -7.35 -9.01
C MET A 135 8.06 -8.55 -8.44
N MET A 136 9.27 -8.83 -8.94
CA MET A 136 10.05 -10.00 -8.53
C MET A 136 10.38 -10.02 -7.03
N PRO A 137 11.01 -8.97 -6.44
CA PRO A 137 11.31 -8.99 -5.02
C PRO A 137 10.05 -8.92 -4.13
N VAL A 138 8.96 -8.27 -4.59
CA VAL A 138 7.67 -8.24 -3.87
C VAL A 138 7.01 -9.61 -3.84
N ILE A 139 7.01 -10.33 -4.96
CA ILE A 139 6.53 -11.72 -5.02
C ILE A 139 7.34 -12.59 -4.06
N LEU A 140 8.67 -12.45 -4.05
CA LEU A 140 9.52 -13.24 -3.17
C LEU A 140 9.24 -12.96 -1.68
N VAL A 141 9.12 -11.69 -1.28
CA VAL A 141 8.72 -11.33 0.09
C VAL A 141 7.36 -11.95 0.43
N THR A 142 6.39 -11.85 -0.47
CA THR A 142 5.03 -12.33 -0.23
C THR A 142 5.01 -13.85 -0.08
N MET A 143 5.72 -14.58 -0.94
CA MET A 143 5.84 -16.04 -0.85
C MET A 143 6.51 -16.51 0.44
N ILE A 144 7.64 -15.89 0.82
CA ILE A 144 8.33 -16.23 2.07
C ILE A 144 7.41 -15.94 3.27
N ASN A 145 6.77 -14.77 3.28
CA ASN A 145 5.84 -14.40 4.34
C ASN A 145 4.66 -15.37 4.45
N LEU A 146 4.06 -15.77 3.33
CA LEU A 146 2.97 -16.74 3.28
C LEU A 146 3.40 -18.12 3.78
N LEU A 147 4.58 -18.60 3.36
CA LEU A 147 5.09 -19.90 3.79
C LEU A 147 5.35 -19.91 5.30
N LEU A 148 5.96 -18.85 5.84
CA LEU A 148 6.18 -18.71 7.28
C LEU A 148 4.85 -18.70 8.04
N GLN A 149 3.86 -17.94 7.56
CA GLN A 149 2.54 -17.88 8.17
C GLN A 149 1.79 -19.21 8.09
N ALA A 150 1.92 -19.96 7.00
CA ALA A 150 1.29 -21.27 6.83
C ALA A 150 1.88 -22.31 7.79
N VAL A 151 3.22 -22.40 7.87
CA VAL A 151 3.91 -23.30 8.80
C VAL A 151 3.59 -22.91 10.25
N ALA A 152 3.66 -21.62 10.58
CA ALA A 152 3.34 -21.14 11.91
C ALA A 152 1.86 -21.38 12.28
N GLY A 153 0.94 -21.17 11.34
CA GLY A 153 -0.49 -21.38 11.54
C GLY A 153 -0.85 -22.85 11.76
N ALA A 154 -0.14 -23.77 11.11
CA ALA A 154 -0.29 -25.20 11.33
C ALA A 154 0.17 -25.64 12.73
N LEU A 155 1.14 -24.94 13.33
CA LEU A 155 1.62 -25.18 14.69
C LEU A 155 0.73 -24.50 15.73
N VAL A 156 0.60 -23.17 15.63
CA VAL A 156 -0.15 -22.31 16.56
C VAL A 156 -0.71 -21.10 15.79
N PRO A 157 -2.04 -20.97 15.64
CA PRO A 157 -2.67 -19.87 14.89
C PRO A 157 -2.22 -18.47 15.31
N PHE A 158 -1.97 -18.24 16.60
CA PHE A 158 -1.51 -16.96 17.13
C PHE A 158 -0.14 -16.54 16.59
N ILE A 159 0.75 -17.49 16.30
CA ILE A 159 2.08 -17.19 15.74
C ILE A 159 1.93 -16.67 14.31
N SER A 160 0.99 -17.24 13.54
CA SER A 160 0.66 -16.76 12.18
C SER A 160 0.18 -15.30 12.19
N ILE A 161 -0.72 -14.96 13.11
CA ILE A 161 -1.20 -13.57 13.30
C ILE A 161 -0.03 -12.65 13.69
N TYR A 162 0.86 -13.08 14.58
CA TYR A 162 2.04 -12.30 14.93
C TYR A 162 2.95 -12.06 13.71
N LEU A 163 3.22 -13.08 12.90
CA LEU A 163 4.04 -12.97 11.68
C LEU A 163 3.41 -12.03 10.67
N SER A 164 2.09 -12.05 10.49
CA SER A 164 1.39 -11.14 9.58
C SER A 164 1.55 -9.67 9.99
N LEU A 165 1.50 -9.39 11.31
CA LEU A 165 1.79 -8.06 11.86
C LEU A 165 3.26 -7.69 11.70
N ALA A 166 4.17 -8.59 12.08
CA ALA A 166 5.61 -8.38 12.08
C ALA A 166 6.16 -8.07 10.68
N PHE A 167 5.65 -8.73 9.65
CA PHE A 167 6.08 -8.55 8.26
C PHE A 167 5.20 -7.57 7.47
N SER A 168 4.25 -6.91 8.12
CA SER A 168 3.30 -6.02 7.45
C SER A 168 3.96 -4.90 6.63
N ASN A 169 5.14 -4.40 7.01
CA ASN A 169 5.85 -3.33 6.30
C ASN A 169 6.89 -3.82 5.28
N ALA A 170 7.13 -5.13 5.17
CA ALA A 170 8.20 -5.68 4.34
C ALA A 170 8.08 -5.32 2.86
N VAL A 171 6.86 -5.37 2.29
CA VAL A 171 6.61 -5.01 0.89
C VAL A 171 6.98 -3.55 0.61
N LEU A 172 6.57 -2.63 1.49
CA LEU A 172 6.86 -1.20 1.33
C LEU A 172 8.36 -0.90 1.47
N LEU A 173 9.05 -1.61 2.38
CA LEU A 173 10.51 -1.50 2.54
C LEU A 173 11.27 -1.96 1.29
N VAL A 174 10.80 -3.00 0.61
CA VAL A 174 11.38 -3.42 -0.69
C VAL A 174 11.18 -2.32 -1.73
N CYS A 175 9.96 -1.79 -1.84
CA CYS A 175 9.64 -0.83 -2.89
C CYS A 175 10.31 0.54 -2.70
N GLU A 176 10.31 1.08 -1.48
CA GLU A 176 10.76 2.47 -1.26
C GLU A 176 12.20 2.55 -0.73
N LYS A 177 12.64 1.63 0.15
CA LYS A 177 14.03 1.60 0.63
C LYS A 177 14.94 0.70 -0.21
N ARG A 178 14.41 0.01 -1.22
CA ARG A 178 15.16 -0.91 -2.11
C ARG A 178 15.94 -1.98 -1.34
N LEU A 179 15.42 -2.41 -0.19
CA LEU A 179 16.01 -3.49 0.59
C LEU A 179 15.80 -4.83 -0.12
N SER A 180 16.76 -5.75 0.04
CA SER A 180 16.55 -7.13 -0.42
C SER A 180 15.41 -7.79 0.38
N PRO A 181 14.69 -8.78 -0.20
CA PRO A 181 13.53 -9.40 0.44
C PRO A 181 13.74 -9.85 1.88
N ILE A 182 14.85 -10.54 2.15
CA ILE A 182 15.19 -11.02 3.49
C ILE A 182 15.50 -9.86 4.45
N GLN A 183 16.25 -8.85 3.98
CA GLN A 183 16.55 -7.66 4.78
C GLN A 183 15.29 -6.86 5.11
N ALA A 184 14.36 -6.73 4.17
CA ALA A 184 13.09 -6.04 4.37
C ALA A 184 12.24 -6.75 5.43
N MET A 185 12.13 -8.08 5.36
CA MET A 185 11.40 -8.88 6.36
C MET A 185 12.04 -8.76 7.75
N TRP A 186 13.37 -8.89 7.84
CA TRP A 186 14.10 -8.77 9.11
C TRP A 186 13.96 -7.38 9.73
N THR A 187 14.06 -6.34 8.90
CA THR A 187 13.91 -4.95 9.32
C THR A 187 12.49 -4.68 9.81
N SER A 188 11.47 -5.14 9.08
CA SER A 188 10.06 -5.05 9.48
C SER A 188 9.83 -5.73 10.83
N LEU A 189 10.29 -6.98 10.99
CA LEU A 189 10.15 -7.75 12.23
C LEU A 189 10.73 -7.00 13.44
N ARG A 190 11.98 -6.53 13.33
CA ARG A 190 12.66 -5.84 14.44
C ARG A 190 11.99 -4.51 14.79
N ALA A 191 11.58 -3.74 13.79
CA ALA A 191 10.96 -2.44 14.01
C ALA A 191 9.52 -2.55 14.54
N VAL A 192 8.70 -3.43 13.96
CA VAL A 192 7.31 -3.65 14.38
C VAL A 192 7.26 -4.12 15.84
N ASN A 193 8.20 -4.99 16.25
CA ASN A 193 8.27 -5.47 17.62
C ASN A 193 8.50 -4.37 18.68
N LYS A 194 9.01 -3.20 18.30
CA LYS A 194 9.16 -2.07 19.24
C LYS A 194 7.82 -1.50 19.69
N ARG A 195 6.79 -1.58 18.84
CA ARG A 195 5.45 -1.02 19.07
C ARG A 195 4.35 -1.96 18.58
N ILE A 196 4.53 -3.27 18.77
CA ILE A 196 3.61 -4.30 18.25
C ILE A 196 2.18 -4.09 18.74
N PHE A 197 1.99 -3.69 20.00
CA PHE A 197 0.66 -3.45 20.56
C PHE A 197 -0.08 -2.32 19.85
N SER A 198 0.59 -1.18 19.61
CA SER A 198 -0.01 -0.07 18.85
C SER A 198 -0.40 -0.49 17.44
N ILE A 199 0.47 -1.25 16.77
CA ILE A 199 0.24 -1.76 15.40
C ILE A 199 -0.93 -2.75 15.39
N ALA A 200 -0.98 -3.65 16.37
CA ALA A 200 -2.06 -4.63 16.52
C ALA A 200 -3.42 -3.94 16.72
N VAL A 201 -3.50 -2.89 17.55
CA VAL A 201 -4.74 -2.12 17.75
C VAL A 201 -5.20 -1.45 16.45
N ILE A 202 -4.29 -0.84 15.69
CA ILE A 202 -4.63 -0.20 14.40
C ILE A 202 -5.16 -1.24 13.41
N TYR A 203 -4.49 -2.38 13.28
CA TYR A 203 -4.94 -3.45 12.37
C TYR A 203 -6.21 -4.15 12.87
N LEU A 204 -6.44 -4.23 14.17
CA LEU A 204 -7.71 -4.72 14.73
C LEU A 204 -8.88 -3.82 14.33
N VAL A 205 -8.74 -2.49 14.47
CA VAL A 205 -9.77 -1.55 14.03
C VAL A 205 -10.01 -1.67 12.52
N THR A 206 -8.94 -1.86 11.76
CA THR A 206 -9.05 -2.08 10.32
C THR A 206 -9.76 -3.39 9.98
N MET A 207 -9.47 -4.47 10.70
CA MET A 207 -10.17 -5.75 10.56
C MET A 207 -11.67 -5.61 10.87
N LEU A 208 -12.03 -4.85 11.90
CA LEU A 208 -13.44 -4.57 12.22
C LEU A 208 -14.12 -3.77 11.10
N ALA A 209 -13.42 -2.81 10.48
CA ALA A 209 -13.92 -2.08 9.33
C ALA A 209 -14.15 -3.00 8.11
N PHE A 210 -13.25 -3.96 7.87
CA PHE A 210 -13.44 -4.99 6.85
C PHE A 210 -14.66 -5.86 7.15
N PHE A 211 -14.83 -6.30 8.40
CA PHE A 211 -15.98 -7.09 8.82
C PHE A 211 -17.30 -6.34 8.62
N ALA A 212 -17.36 -5.08 9.05
CA ALA A 212 -18.51 -4.21 8.81
C ALA A 212 -18.80 -4.02 7.31
N GLY A 213 -17.74 -3.86 6.50
CA GLY A 213 -17.89 -3.74 5.05
C GLY A 213 -18.43 -5.00 4.38
N MET A 214 -18.05 -6.19 4.88
CA MET A 214 -18.62 -7.47 4.44
C MET A 214 -20.09 -7.62 4.81
N MET A 215 -20.49 -7.20 6.02
CA MET A 215 -21.90 -7.22 6.44
C MET A 215 -22.80 -6.35 5.55
N MET A 216 -22.24 -5.29 4.96
CA MET A 216 -22.92 -4.43 3.98
C MET A 216 -22.87 -5.01 2.54
N TYR A 217 -23.00 -6.33 2.40
CA TYR A 217 -22.90 -7.07 1.13
C TYR A 217 -21.61 -6.78 0.34
N GLY A 218 -20.52 -6.43 1.04
CA GLY A 218 -19.24 -6.07 0.44
C GLY A 218 -19.14 -4.65 -0.09
N LEU A 219 -20.23 -3.86 -0.12
CA LEU A 219 -20.17 -2.46 -0.59
C LEU A 219 -19.28 -1.59 0.30
N GLY A 220 -19.24 -1.89 1.61
CA GLY A 220 -18.36 -1.16 2.53
C GLY A 220 -16.87 -1.47 2.34
N LEU A 221 -16.50 -2.53 1.59
CA LEU A 221 -15.09 -2.82 1.26
C LEU A 221 -14.47 -1.72 0.40
N VAL A 222 -15.27 -1.01 -0.40
CA VAL A 222 -14.81 0.12 -1.22
C VAL A 222 -14.23 1.23 -0.33
N VAL A 223 -14.65 1.34 0.93
CA VAL A 223 -14.13 2.30 1.92
C VAL A 223 -13.13 1.64 2.89
N ALA A 224 -13.36 0.38 3.28
CA ALA A 224 -12.49 -0.32 4.22
C ALA A 224 -11.10 -0.63 3.63
N VAL A 225 -11.03 -1.00 2.33
CA VAL A 225 -9.75 -1.27 1.67
C VAL A 225 -8.88 0.00 1.57
N PRO A 226 -9.39 1.17 1.13
CA PRO A 226 -8.64 2.42 1.21
C PRO A 226 -8.16 2.75 2.61
N PHE A 227 -9.06 2.64 3.59
CA PHE A 227 -8.73 2.91 4.98
C PHE A 227 -7.54 2.07 5.46
N PHE A 228 -7.52 0.77 5.13
CA PHE A 228 -6.39 -0.10 5.42
C PHE A 228 -5.09 0.37 4.78
N PHE A 229 -5.09 0.70 3.49
CA PHE A 229 -3.88 1.13 2.80
C PHE A 229 -3.38 2.50 3.30
N HIS A 230 -4.27 3.44 3.62
CA HIS A 230 -3.90 4.72 4.21
C HIS A 230 -3.32 4.55 5.61
N ALA A 231 -3.94 3.73 6.46
CA ALA A 231 -3.39 3.39 7.78
C ALA A 231 -1.98 2.78 7.66
N LYS A 232 -1.79 1.84 6.72
CA LYS A 232 -0.49 1.25 6.42
C LYS A 232 0.54 2.29 5.96
N GLY A 233 0.15 3.22 5.08
CA GLY A 233 1.01 4.32 4.63
C GLY A 233 1.45 5.25 5.76
N ILE A 234 0.55 5.58 6.69
CA ILE A 234 0.86 6.41 7.87
C ILE A 234 1.77 5.66 8.85
N ILE A 235 1.50 4.38 9.13
CA ILE A 235 2.40 3.53 9.95
C ILE A 235 3.80 3.56 9.35
N TYR A 236 3.91 3.33 8.05
CA TYR A 236 5.19 3.34 7.35
C TYR A 236 5.91 4.70 7.46
N ARG A 237 5.21 5.81 7.20
CA ARG A 237 5.74 7.17 7.34
C ARG A 237 6.29 7.43 8.74
N ASN A 238 5.51 7.09 9.77
CA ASN A 238 5.88 7.38 11.15
C ASN A 238 7.04 6.49 11.63
N MET A 239 7.12 5.25 11.16
CA MET A 239 8.20 4.31 11.52
C MET A 239 9.48 4.56 10.71
N PHE A 240 9.41 4.43 9.39
CA PHE A 240 10.59 4.34 8.50
C PHE A 240 10.86 5.62 7.70
N GLY A 241 9.90 6.55 7.68
CA GLY A 241 9.94 7.77 6.88
C GLY A 241 9.78 7.52 5.39
N ILE A 242 9.33 8.55 4.67
CA ILE A 242 9.15 8.53 3.22
C ILE A 242 10.21 9.46 2.60
N ARG A 243 11.02 8.94 1.68
CA ARG A 243 11.96 9.77 0.90
C ARG A 243 11.17 10.61 -0.11
N LEU A 244 11.38 11.92 -0.04
CA LEU A 244 10.84 12.90 -0.97
C LEU A 244 12.01 13.53 -1.73
N GLN A 245 11.92 13.52 -3.06
CA GLN A 245 12.84 14.21 -3.94
C GLN A 245 12.18 15.49 -4.44
N VAL A 246 12.77 16.65 -4.12
CA VAL A 246 12.31 17.93 -4.68
C VAL A 246 13.08 18.17 -5.96
N VAL A 247 12.39 18.06 -7.10
CA VAL A 247 12.94 18.47 -8.39
C VAL A 247 12.57 19.94 -8.56
N ALA A 248 13.54 20.84 -8.42
CA ALA A 248 13.34 22.24 -8.76
C ALA A 248 13.25 22.35 -10.29
N ASN A 249 12.08 22.75 -10.81
CA ASN A 249 11.97 23.14 -12.21
C ASN A 249 12.66 24.50 -12.38
N THR A 250 13.84 24.50 -13.00
CA THR A 250 14.61 25.71 -13.31
C THR A 250 13.94 26.65 -14.32
N ALA A 251 12.69 26.37 -14.72
CA ALA A 251 11.94 27.17 -15.69
C ALA A 251 11.39 28.49 -15.09
N ASP A 252 11.10 28.52 -13.79
CA ASP A 252 10.50 29.72 -13.16
C ASP A 252 11.54 30.77 -12.75
N THR A 253 12.83 30.41 -12.65
CA THR A 253 13.90 31.36 -12.26
C THR A 253 14.42 32.20 -13.43
N GLN A 254 14.14 31.83 -14.68
CA GLN A 254 14.55 32.63 -15.85
C GLN A 254 13.51 33.68 -16.29
N ALA A 255 12.26 33.58 -15.81
CA ALA A 255 11.24 34.58 -16.12
C ALA A 255 11.46 35.90 -15.35
N GLU A 256 11.84 35.83 -14.06
CA GLU A 256 12.05 37.03 -13.23
C GLU A 256 13.35 37.79 -13.57
N SER A 257 14.37 37.13 -14.16
CA SER A 257 15.61 37.82 -14.55
C SER A 257 15.54 38.52 -15.90
N THR A 258 14.47 38.31 -16.68
CA THR A 258 14.36 38.86 -18.05
C THR A 258 13.35 40.00 -18.16
N GLU A 259 12.53 40.25 -17.14
CA GLU A 259 11.55 41.36 -17.11
C GLU A 259 12.14 42.72 -16.68
N HIS A 260 13.44 42.80 -16.35
CA HIS A 260 14.08 44.09 -16.03
C HIS A 260 14.90 44.70 -17.19
N GLU A 261 14.92 44.05 -18.36
CA GLU A 261 15.51 44.59 -19.58
C GLU A 261 14.59 44.32 -20.77
N ARG A 262 13.48 45.07 -20.87
CA ARG A 262 12.81 45.37 -22.15
C ARG A 262 11.73 46.42 -21.92
N ASP A 263 12.17 47.67 -21.98
CA ASP A 263 11.31 48.80 -22.28
C ASP A 263 11.01 48.82 -23.80
N ASP A 264 9.83 49.34 -24.12
CA ASP A 264 9.28 49.69 -25.43
C ASP A 264 8.71 48.64 -26.41
N SER A 265 7.41 48.83 -26.66
CA SER A 265 6.58 48.46 -27.83
C SER A 265 6.22 46.98 -28.03
N ASP A 266 4.99 46.61 -27.68
CA ASP A 266 3.87 46.43 -28.63
C ASP A 266 2.66 45.79 -27.93
N ASN A 267 1.47 46.17 -28.37
CA ASN A 267 0.21 46.05 -27.64
C ASN A 267 -0.52 44.75 -28.02
N THR A 268 -0.40 43.69 -27.21
CA THR A 268 -1.33 42.53 -27.31
C THR A 268 -1.52 41.85 -25.95
N PRO A 269 -2.76 41.55 -25.49
CA PRO A 269 -2.96 40.88 -24.21
C PRO A 269 -2.82 39.35 -24.36
N PRO A 270 -1.99 38.67 -23.55
CA PRO A 270 -1.99 37.22 -23.50
C PRO A 270 -3.03 36.69 -22.50
N THR A 271 -3.85 35.76 -22.97
CA THR A 271 -4.76 34.90 -22.19
C THR A 271 -4.01 34.06 -21.14
N PRO A 272 -4.57 33.83 -19.94
CA PRO A 272 -3.91 33.01 -18.92
C PRO A 272 -4.06 31.51 -19.23
N GLY A 273 -2.92 30.86 -19.51
CA GLY A 273 -2.79 29.40 -19.54
C GLY A 273 -2.64 28.81 -18.12
N PRO A 274 -2.95 27.51 -17.92
CA PRO A 274 -3.18 26.95 -16.60
C PRO A 274 -1.88 26.69 -15.84
N SER A 275 -1.78 27.26 -14.63
CA SER A 275 -0.77 26.93 -13.64
C SER A 275 -0.97 25.48 -13.14
N GLY A 276 -0.12 24.57 -13.58
CA GLY A 276 -0.16 23.16 -13.18
C GLY A 276 1.24 22.64 -12.84
N GLY A 277 1.78 23.03 -11.69
CA GLY A 277 2.98 22.40 -11.14
C GLY A 277 2.68 20.94 -10.76
N SER A 278 3.19 19.99 -11.54
CA SER A 278 3.02 18.57 -11.25
C SER A 278 4.02 18.10 -10.20
N SER A 279 3.61 18.09 -8.93
CA SER A 279 4.33 17.36 -7.88
C SER A 279 4.02 15.87 -7.98
N THR A 280 4.59 15.19 -8.97
CA THR A 280 4.44 13.73 -9.12
C THR A 280 5.54 13.00 -8.37
N PHE A 281 5.12 12.06 -7.53
CA PHE A 281 5.96 11.12 -6.79
C PHE A 281 6.75 10.23 -7.75
N ASP A 282 8.06 10.42 -7.93
CA ASP A 282 8.93 9.42 -8.54
C ASP A 282 9.73 8.69 -7.44
N ALA A 283 9.72 7.35 -7.53
CA ALA A 283 10.33 6.42 -6.57
C ALA A 283 11.45 5.62 -7.25
#